data_AF-A0A7C0UM95-F1
#
_entry.id   AF-A0A7C0UM95-F1
#
_cell.length_a   1.000
_cell.length_b   1.000
_cell.length_c   1.000
_cell.angle_alpha   90.00
_cell.angle_beta   90.00
_cell.angle_gamma   90.00
#
_symmetry.space_group_name_H-M   'P 1'
#
loop_
_entity.id
_entity.type
_entity.pdbx_description
1 polymer ?
#
loop_
_entity_poly.entity_id
_entity_poly.type
_entity_poly.pdbx_seq_one_letter_code
_entity_poly.pdbx_strand_id
1 'polypeptide(L)'
;MTITKPTNRFLLIFALMIIIQPILSFLVDQLNFENNYYILLIQQIILLFLISVFVIRIGKTKLSQIGIYSWQNWNKKNKWIFFIVTPIVLMIFSFTFFSKIEVLINHSVPFKIGFVVLLREFFYGFYQEFLYRGILQTELVKRWGVWIGITISNLVFTFGPEHFHFYKSNLVGFAFIFCLGLLFSFLFYRFKNLITIGIWHGIGNIFIDGLAILISITIAN
;
A
#
# COMPACT_ATOMS: atom_id res chain seq x y z
N MET A 1 7.10 15.10 16.78
CA MET A 1 7.30 15.64 15.41
C MET A 1 7.51 17.12 15.60
N THR A 2 8.70 17.64 15.34
CA THR A 2 8.86 19.10 15.20
C THR A 2 7.99 19.50 14.01
N ILE A 3 6.93 20.26 14.28
CA ILE A 3 5.94 20.62 13.27
C ILE A 3 6.62 21.60 12.32
N THR A 4 7.16 21.08 11.23
CA THR A 4 7.57 21.92 10.10
C THR A 4 6.32 22.50 9.47
N LYS A 5 6.36 23.78 9.08
CA LYS A 5 5.23 24.45 8.42
C LYS A 5 4.73 23.61 7.22
N PRO A 6 3.42 23.60 6.96
CA PRO A 6 2.86 22.89 5.81
C PRO A 6 3.50 23.38 4.50
N THR A 7 3.69 22.47 3.54
CA THR A 7 4.32 22.75 2.25
C THR A 7 3.48 22.20 1.10
N ASN A 8 3.29 22.97 0.03
CA ASN A 8 2.54 22.48 -1.14
C ASN A 8 3.28 21.36 -1.89
N ARG A 9 4.55 21.09 -1.54
CA ARG A 9 5.39 20.08 -2.19
C ARG A 9 4.85 18.67 -2.03
N PHE A 10 4.34 18.30 -0.85
CA PHE A 10 3.80 16.96 -0.64
C PHE A 10 2.49 16.74 -1.40
N LEU A 11 1.62 17.77 -1.45
CA LEU A 11 0.42 17.72 -2.29
C LEU A 11 0.77 17.62 -3.79
N LEU A 12 1.82 18.32 -4.24
CA LEU A 12 2.34 18.20 -5.60
C LEU A 12 2.85 16.78 -5.88
N ILE A 13 3.66 16.20 -5.00
CA ILE A 13 4.14 14.82 -5.13
C ILE A 13 2.95 13.86 -5.21
N PHE A 14 1.96 14.02 -4.33
CA PHE A 14 0.76 13.20 -4.35
C PHE A 14 0.02 13.29 -5.69
N ALA A 15 -0.24 14.51 -6.18
CA ALA A 15 -0.90 14.72 -7.47
C ALA A 15 -0.10 14.12 -8.64
N LEU A 16 1.23 14.30 -8.66
CA LEU A 16 2.10 13.72 -9.68
C LEU A 16 2.03 12.19 -9.68
N MET A 17 2.08 11.55 -8.51
CA MET A 17 2.05 10.09 -8.42
C MET A 17 0.69 9.51 -8.83
N ILE A 18 -0.42 10.18 -8.50
CA ILE A 18 -1.77 9.80 -8.95
C ILE A 18 -1.89 9.88 -10.48
N ILE A 19 -1.15 10.75 -11.15
CA ILE A 19 -1.12 10.86 -12.62
C ILE A 19 -0.13 9.87 -13.24
N ILE A 20 1.07 9.73 -12.66
CA ILE A 20 2.13 8.85 -13.19
C ILE A 20 1.71 7.40 -13.17
N GLN A 21 1.05 6.93 -12.10
CA GLN A 21 0.64 5.55 -11.96
C GLN A 21 -0.24 5.05 -13.13
N PRO A 22 -1.39 5.68 -13.48
CA PRO A 22 -2.21 5.24 -14.59
C PRO A 22 -1.53 5.41 -15.96
N ILE A 23 -0.69 6.44 -16.15
CA ILE A 23 0.10 6.58 -17.38
C ILE A 23 1.06 5.39 -17.54
N LEU A 24 1.74 5.00 -16.45
CA LEU A 24 2.68 3.89 -16.48
C LEU A 24 1.95 2.56 -16.72
N SER A 25 0.77 2.36 -16.12
CA SER A 25 -0.07 1.18 -16.42
C SER A 25 -0.49 1.16 -17.89
N PHE A 26 -0.96 2.28 -18.44
CA PHE A 26 -1.32 2.38 -19.85
C PHE A 26 -0.15 2.04 -20.78
N LEU A 27 1.06 2.51 -20.47
CA LEU A 27 2.26 2.20 -21.25
C LEU A 27 2.61 0.70 -21.18
N VAL A 28 2.49 0.07 -20.01
CA VAL A 28 2.72 -1.38 -19.87
C VAL A 28 1.72 -2.16 -20.73
N ASP A 29 0.45 -1.77 -20.71
CA ASP A 29 -0.60 -2.42 -21.49
C ASP A 29 -0.37 -2.30 -23.01
N GLN A 30 0.12 -1.14 -23.49
CA GLN A 30 0.41 -0.93 -24.91
C GLN A 30 1.60 -1.75 -25.43
N LEU A 31 2.57 -2.08 -24.56
CA LEU A 31 3.77 -2.80 -24.98
C LEU A 31 3.55 -4.32 -25.14
N ASN A 32 2.35 -4.82 -24.82
CA ASN A 32 1.84 -6.16 -25.10
C ASN A 32 2.85 -7.30 -24.84
N PHE A 33 3.52 -7.26 -23.69
CA PHE A 33 4.52 -8.26 -23.34
C PHE A 33 3.89 -9.62 -23.00
N GLU A 34 4.45 -10.70 -23.55
CA GLU A 34 3.99 -12.09 -23.34
C GLU A 34 3.93 -12.52 -21.87
N ASN A 35 4.70 -11.89 -20.98
CA ASN A 35 4.75 -12.20 -19.54
C ASN A 35 4.52 -10.95 -18.67
N ASN A 36 3.27 -10.46 -18.65
CA ASN A 36 2.88 -9.21 -17.99
C ASN A 36 3.29 -9.14 -16.50
N TYR A 37 3.33 -10.25 -15.75
CA TYR A 37 3.57 -10.25 -14.29
C TYR A 37 4.92 -9.65 -13.86
N TYR A 38 6.01 -9.96 -14.57
CA TYR A 38 7.33 -9.42 -14.23
C TYR A 38 7.39 -7.90 -14.45
N ILE A 39 6.70 -7.43 -15.46
CA ILE A 39 6.67 -6.01 -15.84
C ILE A 39 5.81 -5.23 -14.87
N LEU A 40 4.68 -5.81 -14.43
CA LEU A 40 3.89 -5.25 -13.34
C LEU A 40 4.70 -5.17 -12.04
N LEU A 41 5.54 -6.17 -11.72
CA LEU A 41 6.45 -6.09 -10.56
C LEU A 41 7.48 -4.96 -10.74
N ILE A 42 8.12 -4.86 -11.92
CA ILE A 42 9.08 -3.79 -12.24
C ILE A 42 8.41 -2.42 -12.14
N GLN A 43 7.17 -2.28 -12.63
CA GLN A 43 6.37 -1.07 -12.50
C GLN A 43 6.22 -0.66 -11.03
N GLN A 44 5.91 -1.60 -10.12
CA GLN A 44 5.80 -1.27 -8.69
C GLN A 44 7.12 -0.83 -8.07
N ILE A 45 8.23 -1.46 -8.47
CA ILE A 45 9.57 -1.05 -8.03
C ILE A 45 9.89 0.37 -8.52
N ILE A 46 9.56 0.68 -9.77
CA ILE A 46 9.74 2.03 -10.35
C ILE A 46 8.91 3.05 -9.57
N LEU A 47 7.64 2.77 -9.27
CA LEU A 47 6.79 3.69 -8.51
C LEU A 47 7.32 3.96 -7.10
N LEU A 48 7.77 2.93 -6.39
CA LEU A 48 8.42 3.06 -5.07
C LEU A 48 9.73 3.86 -5.13
N PHE A 49 10.52 3.65 -6.18
CA PHE A 49 11.74 4.42 -6.41
C PHE A 49 11.41 5.90 -6.69
N LEU A 50 10.48 6.18 -7.60
CA LEU A 50 10.08 7.53 -7.99
C LEU A 50 9.53 8.32 -6.81
N ILE A 51 8.61 7.74 -6.02
CA ILE A 51 8.06 8.44 -4.85
C ILE A 51 9.16 8.74 -3.82
N SER A 52 10.12 7.84 -3.63
CA SER A 52 11.28 8.06 -2.76
C SER A 52 12.16 9.21 -3.26
N VAL A 53 12.47 9.23 -4.56
CA VAL A 53 13.24 10.32 -5.19
C VAL A 53 12.50 11.65 -5.08
N PHE A 54 11.19 11.67 -5.32
CA PHE A 54 10.38 12.88 -5.25
C PHE A 54 10.34 13.44 -3.83
N VAL A 55 10.20 12.60 -2.81
CA VAL A 55 10.29 13.05 -1.41
C VAL A 55 11.62 13.73 -1.11
N ILE A 56 12.73 13.13 -1.55
CA ILE A 56 14.07 13.67 -1.29
C ILE A 56 14.32 14.95 -2.09
N ARG A 57 14.00 14.95 -3.39
CA ARG A 57 14.36 16.03 -4.33
C ARG A 57 13.33 17.16 -4.36
N ILE A 58 12.06 16.83 -4.55
CA ILE A 58 10.96 17.81 -4.62
C ILE A 58 10.53 18.21 -3.21
N GLY A 59 10.33 17.23 -2.33
CA GLY A 59 9.95 17.45 -0.93
C GLY A 59 11.04 18.14 -0.11
N LYS A 60 12.32 18.04 -0.55
CA LYS A 60 13.51 18.52 0.18
C LYS A 60 13.53 18.03 1.63
N THR A 61 13.17 16.76 1.83
CA THR A 61 13.04 16.13 3.14
C THR A 61 13.72 14.76 3.16
N LYS A 62 13.84 14.16 4.34
CA LYS A 62 14.35 12.79 4.52
C LYS A 62 13.17 11.83 4.62
N LEU A 63 13.36 10.60 4.13
CA LEU A 63 12.37 9.52 4.27
C LEU A 63 11.98 9.24 5.74
N SER A 64 12.90 9.48 6.68
CA SER A 64 12.64 9.38 8.11
C SER A 64 11.64 10.40 8.65
N GLN A 65 11.41 11.53 7.97
CA GLN A 65 10.40 12.51 8.37
C GLN A 65 8.98 12.09 7.99
N ILE A 66 8.84 11.12 7.07
CA ILE A 66 7.56 10.50 6.68
C ILE A 66 7.40 9.09 7.26
N GLY A 67 8.24 8.72 8.23
CA GLY A 67 8.13 7.47 8.98
C GLY A 67 8.86 6.27 8.39
N ILE A 68 9.73 6.46 7.40
CA ILE A 68 10.61 5.41 6.87
C ILE A 68 11.96 5.50 7.57
N TYR A 69 12.20 4.59 8.52
CA TYR A 69 13.44 4.51 9.28
C TYR A 69 14.19 3.23 8.93
N SER A 70 15.53 3.30 8.89
CA SER A 70 16.33 2.07 8.89
C SER A 70 16.07 1.26 10.15
N TRP A 71 16.12 -0.07 10.06
CA TRP A 71 15.83 -1.00 11.16
C TRP A 71 16.60 -0.69 12.46
N GLN A 72 17.85 -0.24 12.32
CA GLN A 72 18.72 0.15 13.44
C GLN A 72 18.14 1.32 14.25
N ASN A 73 17.44 2.23 13.59
CA ASN A 73 16.84 3.43 14.18
C ASN A 73 15.44 3.19 14.76
N TRP A 74 14.92 1.97 14.71
CA TRP A 74 13.63 1.66 15.32
C TRP A 74 13.76 1.54 16.83
N ASN A 75 12.86 2.19 17.55
CA ASN A 75 12.76 2.00 19.00
C ASN A 75 12.32 0.56 19.35
N LYS A 76 12.67 0.10 20.55
CA LYS A 76 12.36 -1.26 21.03
C LYS A 76 10.87 -1.58 20.95
N LYS A 77 10.00 -0.61 21.27
CA LYS A 77 8.54 -0.76 21.23
C LYS A 77 8.03 -1.07 19.82
N ASN A 78 8.48 -0.34 18.80
CA ASN A 78 8.07 -0.53 17.41
C ASN A 78 8.55 -1.89 16.88
N LYS A 79 9.74 -2.34 17.28
CA LYS A 79 10.23 -3.70 16.95
C LYS A 79 9.32 -4.78 17.55
N TRP A 80 8.98 -4.67 18.84
CA TRP A 80 8.07 -5.62 19.48
C TRP A 80 6.66 -5.62 18.86
N ILE A 81 6.10 -4.44 18.63
CA ILE A 81 4.80 -4.32 17.96
C ILE A 81 4.85 -5.00 16.59
N PHE A 82 5.90 -4.74 15.82
CA PHE A 82 6.08 -5.39 14.53
C PHE A 82 6.13 -6.91 14.64
N PHE A 83 6.94 -7.47 15.55
CA PHE A 83 7.06 -8.92 15.70
C PHE A 83 5.81 -9.60 16.28
N ILE A 84 5.03 -8.93 17.12
CA ILE A 84 3.81 -9.50 17.72
C ILE A 84 2.63 -9.37 16.76
N VAL A 85 2.44 -8.19 16.18
CA VAL A 85 1.25 -7.90 15.39
C VAL A 85 1.34 -8.47 13.98
N THR A 86 2.53 -8.59 13.38
CA THR A 86 2.67 -9.14 12.02
C THR A 86 2.17 -10.60 11.93
N PRO A 87 2.54 -11.53 12.84
CA PRO A 87 1.95 -12.87 12.87
C PRO A 87 0.44 -12.88 13.08
N ILE A 88 -0.09 -11.97 13.92
CA ILE A 88 -1.54 -11.83 14.13
C ILE A 88 -2.23 -11.39 12.83
N VAL A 89 -1.66 -10.40 12.13
CA VAL A 89 -2.15 -9.93 10.82
C VAL A 89 -2.15 -11.09 9.81
N LEU A 90 -1.05 -11.84 9.73
CA LEU A 90 -0.97 -13.03 8.87
C LEU A 90 -2.03 -14.06 9.22
N MET A 91 -2.24 -14.35 10.51
CA MET A 91 -3.25 -15.30 10.98
C MET A 91 -4.67 -14.85 10.63
N ILE A 92 -5.00 -13.58 10.88
CA ILE A 92 -6.31 -13.00 10.55
C ILE A 92 -6.59 -13.11 9.05
N PHE A 93 -5.63 -12.70 8.20
CA PHE A 93 -5.80 -12.79 6.76
C PHE A 93 -5.84 -14.25 6.27
N SER A 94 -5.00 -15.12 6.81
CA SER A 94 -5.00 -16.55 6.43
C SER A 94 -6.33 -17.22 6.77
N PHE A 95 -6.90 -16.91 7.94
CA PHE A 95 -8.21 -17.42 8.34
C PHE A 95 -9.33 -16.83 7.48
N THR A 96 -9.31 -15.52 7.25
CA THR A 96 -10.35 -14.81 6.47
C THR A 96 -10.39 -15.28 5.01
N PHE A 97 -9.23 -15.58 4.43
CA PHE A 97 -9.08 -15.99 3.03
C PHE A 97 -8.76 -17.49 2.89
N PHE A 98 -9.07 -18.30 3.90
CA PHE A 98 -8.74 -19.73 3.95
C PHE A 98 -9.23 -20.48 2.72
N SER A 99 -10.47 -20.21 2.26
CA SER A 99 -11.04 -20.86 1.08
C SER A 99 -10.23 -20.59 -0.20
N LYS A 100 -9.70 -19.38 -0.39
CA LYS A 100 -8.83 -19.05 -1.54
C LYS A 100 -7.51 -19.80 -1.45
N ILE A 101 -6.95 -19.93 -0.24
CA ILE A 101 -5.71 -20.67 -0.01
C ILE A 101 -5.92 -22.15 -0.32
N GLU A 102 -7.04 -22.74 0.14
CA GLU A 102 -7.40 -24.13 -0.12
C GLU A 102 -7.52 -24.40 -1.63
N VAL A 103 -8.17 -23.52 -2.39
CA VAL A 103 -8.23 -23.62 -3.85
C VAL A 103 -6.82 -23.67 -4.45
N LEU A 104 -5.92 -22.78 -4.04
CA LEU A 104 -4.55 -22.73 -4.56
C LEU A 104 -3.68 -23.91 -4.12
N ILE A 105 -3.94 -24.53 -2.96
CA ILE A 105 -3.25 -25.77 -2.55
C ILE A 105 -3.65 -26.92 -3.48
N ASN A 106 -4.90 -26.92 -3.95
CA ASN A 106 -5.44 -27.95 -4.83
C ASN A 106 -5.11 -27.73 -6.32
N HIS A 107 -4.44 -26.63 -6.68
CA HIS A 107 -4.05 -26.31 -8.06
C HIS A 107 -2.53 -26.05 -8.17
N SER A 108 -1.91 -26.47 -9.27
CA SER A 108 -0.47 -26.28 -9.48
C SER A 108 -0.16 -24.91 -10.11
N VAL A 109 0.10 -23.89 -9.27
CA VAL A 109 0.73 -22.64 -9.74
C VAL A 109 2.24 -22.85 -9.87
N PRO A 110 2.89 -22.49 -10.99
CA PRO A 110 4.35 -22.43 -11.05
C PRO A 110 4.89 -21.48 -9.98
N PHE A 111 5.74 -21.99 -9.08
CA PHE A 111 6.27 -21.24 -7.94
C PHE A 111 6.82 -19.86 -8.32
N LYS A 112 7.49 -19.75 -9.47
CA LYS A 112 8.04 -18.49 -9.98
C LYS A 112 6.95 -17.44 -10.25
N ILE A 113 5.85 -17.83 -10.87
CA ILE A 113 4.71 -16.94 -11.16
C ILE A 113 4.02 -16.54 -9.86
N GLY A 114 3.77 -17.54 -8.99
CA GLY A 114 3.24 -17.34 -7.64
C GLY A 114 4.01 -16.26 -6.89
N PHE A 115 5.32 -16.45 -6.76
CA PHE A 115 6.20 -15.53 -6.05
C PHE A 115 6.18 -14.10 -6.63
N VAL A 116 6.22 -13.95 -7.97
CA VAL A 116 6.22 -12.64 -8.64
C VAL A 116 4.91 -11.88 -8.39
N VAL A 117 3.76 -12.56 -8.52
CA VAL A 117 2.44 -11.95 -8.28
C VAL A 117 2.33 -11.50 -6.83
N LEU A 118 2.64 -12.38 -5.87
CA LEU A 118 2.54 -12.02 -4.45
C LEU A 118 3.50 -10.87 -4.08
N LEU A 119 4.72 -10.87 -4.61
CA LEU A 119 5.68 -9.79 -4.36
C LEU A 119 5.22 -8.46 -4.97
N ARG A 120 4.62 -8.51 -6.17
CA ARG A 120 4.03 -7.33 -6.82
C ARG A 120 2.91 -6.75 -5.95
N GLU A 121 1.99 -7.56 -5.48
CA GLU A 121 0.89 -7.10 -4.62
C GLU A 121 1.39 -6.56 -3.28
N PHE A 122 2.39 -7.21 -2.69
CA PHE A 122 3.02 -6.72 -1.47
C PHE A 122 3.60 -5.31 -1.65
N PHE A 123 4.35 -5.08 -2.73
CA PHE A 123 4.90 -3.76 -3.03
C PHE A 123 3.83 -2.74 -3.39
N TYR A 124 2.76 -3.16 -4.05
CA TYR A 124 1.65 -2.27 -4.36
C TYR A 124 0.93 -1.77 -3.09
N GLY A 125 0.61 -2.67 -2.14
CA GLY A 125 0.04 -2.26 -0.85
C GLY A 125 1.00 -1.34 -0.05
N PHE A 126 2.30 -1.63 -0.07
CA PHE A 126 3.29 -0.74 0.54
C PHE A 126 3.33 0.65 -0.13
N TYR A 127 3.29 0.68 -1.46
CA TYR A 127 3.27 1.91 -2.25
C TYR A 127 2.04 2.77 -1.92
N GLN A 128 0.86 2.16 -1.78
CA GLN A 128 -0.34 2.86 -1.35
C GLN A 128 -0.14 3.51 0.03
N GLU A 129 0.41 2.78 1.02
CA GLU A 129 0.70 3.40 2.33
C GLU A 129 1.69 4.55 2.23
N PHE A 130 2.73 4.40 1.40
CA PHE A 130 3.68 5.48 1.16
C PHE A 130 2.96 6.73 0.65
N LEU A 131 2.15 6.59 -0.39
CA LEU A 131 1.45 7.71 -1.01
C LEU A 131 0.41 8.34 -0.06
N TYR A 132 -0.47 7.53 0.53
CA TYR A 132 -1.59 8.05 1.32
C TYR A 132 -1.19 8.40 2.75
N ARG A 133 -0.41 7.58 3.45
CA ARG A 133 -0.06 7.82 4.87
C ARG A 133 1.25 8.61 4.96
N GLY A 134 2.27 8.19 4.23
CA GLY A 134 3.57 8.85 4.19
C GLY A 134 3.49 10.29 3.69
N ILE A 135 2.82 10.53 2.56
CA ILE A 135 2.74 11.85 1.92
C ILE A 135 1.48 12.60 2.30
N LEU A 136 0.30 12.12 1.87
CA LEU A 136 -0.94 12.89 1.98
C LEU A 136 -1.32 13.15 3.43
N GLN A 137 -1.45 12.10 4.25
CA GLN A 137 -1.83 12.24 5.66
C GLN A 137 -0.82 13.11 6.43
N THR A 138 0.48 12.92 6.21
CA THR A 138 1.51 13.76 6.87
C THR A 138 1.30 15.24 6.58
N GLU A 139 0.99 15.60 5.35
CA GLU A 139 0.78 17.00 4.96
C GLU A 139 -0.57 17.54 5.48
N LEU A 140 -1.65 16.76 5.36
CA LEU A 140 -2.97 17.18 5.84
C LEU A 140 -3.01 17.33 7.36
N VAL A 141 -2.33 16.45 8.10
CA VAL A 141 -2.22 16.57 9.57
C VAL A 141 -1.46 17.83 9.98
N LYS A 142 -0.44 18.26 9.22
CA LYS A 142 0.26 19.53 9.47
C LYS A 142 -0.61 20.75 9.19
N ARG A 143 -1.49 20.67 8.17
CA ARG A 143 -2.35 21.78 7.75
C ARG A 143 -3.57 21.96 8.65
N TRP A 144 -4.24 20.86 8.97
CA TRP A 144 -5.58 20.88 9.54
C TRP A 144 -5.65 20.15 10.89
N GLY A 145 -4.52 19.68 11.41
CA GLY A 145 -4.47 18.92 12.65
C GLY A 145 -4.79 17.44 12.46
N VAL A 146 -4.63 16.69 13.55
CA VAL A 146 -4.58 15.23 13.55
C VAL A 146 -5.87 14.61 13.03
N TRP A 147 -7.00 14.95 13.63
CA TRP A 147 -8.28 14.29 13.34
C TRP A 147 -8.78 14.64 11.94
N ILE A 148 -8.77 15.92 11.57
CA ILE A 148 -9.20 16.37 10.25
C ILE A 148 -8.26 15.78 9.17
N GLY A 149 -6.95 15.82 9.38
CA GLY A 149 -5.98 15.29 8.43
C GLY A 149 -6.10 13.78 8.23
N ILE A 150 -6.32 13.01 9.30
CA ILE A 150 -6.57 11.56 9.20
C ILE A 150 -7.87 11.29 8.44
N THR A 151 -8.97 11.94 8.83
CA THR A 151 -10.27 11.70 8.20
C THR A 151 -10.25 12.02 6.72
N ILE A 152 -9.73 13.19 6.32
CA ILE A 152 -9.70 13.58 4.91
C ILE A 152 -8.74 12.67 4.13
N SER A 153 -7.57 12.34 4.66
CA SER A 153 -6.66 11.41 3.99
C SER A 153 -7.29 10.04 3.78
N ASN A 154 -8.07 9.54 4.75
CA ASN A 154 -8.76 8.27 4.63
C ASN A 154 -9.88 8.35 3.58
N LEU A 155 -10.66 9.43 3.55
CA LEU A 155 -11.67 9.64 2.52
C LEU A 155 -11.05 9.63 1.13
N VAL A 156 -9.92 10.31 0.92
CA VAL A 156 -9.22 10.31 -0.37
C VAL A 156 -8.70 8.91 -0.74
N PHE A 157 -8.24 8.12 0.24
CA PHE A 157 -7.85 6.73 0.02
C PHE A 157 -9.05 5.86 -0.39
N THR A 158 -10.16 5.94 0.35
CA THR A 158 -11.36 5.12 0.14
C THR A 158 -12.13 5.49 -1.11
N PHE A 159 -12.28 6.78 -1.41
CA PHE A 159 -12.97 7.27 -2.61
C PHE A 159 -12.01 7.50 -3.80
N GLY A 160 -10.74 7.14 -3.62
CA GLY A 160 -9.74 7.21 -4.67
C GLY A 160 -10.02 6.21 -5.81
N PRO A 161 -9.30 6.36 -6.94
CA PRO A 161 -9.55 5.59 -8.17
C PRO A 161 -9.51 4.07 -7.95
N GLU A 162 -8.67 3.61 -7.02
CA GLU A 162 -8.48 2.18 -6.75
C GLU A 162 -9.65 1.52 -6.04
N HIS A 163 -10.43 2.27 -5.26
CA HIS A 163 -11.44 1.68 -4.36
C HIS A 163 -12.86 2.12 -4.68
N PHE A 164 -13.04 3.23 -5.41
CA PHE A 164 -14.36 3.79 -5.67
C PHE A 164 -15.31 2.81 -6.38
N HIS A 165 -14.79 1.92 -7.22
CA HIS A 165 -15.60 0.92 -7.92
C HIS A 165 -16.34 -0.03 -6.96
N PHE A 166 -15.78 -0.32 -5.77
CA PHE A 166 -16.43 -1.15 -4.75
C PHE A 166 -17.68 -0.50 -4.15
N TYR A 167 -17.81 0.84 -4.19
CA TYR A 167 -18.97 1.53 -3.60
C TYR A 167 -20.30 1.02 -4.16
N LYS A 168 -20.35 0.70 -5.46
CA LYS A 168 -21.53 0.15 -6.12
C LYS A 168 -21.53 -1.37 -6.19
N SER A 169 -20.37 -2.00 -6.39
CA SER A 169 -20.30 -3.45 -6.63
C SER A 169 -20.27 -4.29 -5.34
N ASN A 170 -19.73 -3.75 -4.25
CA ASN A 170 -19.58 -4.46 -2.98
C ASN A 170 -19.48 -3.47 -1.80
N LEU A 171 -20.64 -3.01 -1.32
CA LEU A 171 -20.71 -2.01 -0.24
C LEU A 171 -20.06 -2.49 1.07
N VAL A 172 -20.15 -3.78 1.38
CA VAL A 172 -19.51 -4.37 2.58
C VAL A 172 -17.99 -4.31 2.44
N GLY A 173 -17.45 -4.68 1.28
CA GLY A 173 -16.02 -4.53 0.97
C GLY A 173 -15.57 -3.08 1.02
N PHE A 174 -16.39 -2.15 0.51
CA PHE A 174 -16.11 -0.72 0.57
C PHE A 174 -16.06 -0.18 2.01
N ALA A 175 -17.02 -0.58 2.87
CA ALA A 175 -17.01 -0.25 4.29
C ALA A 175 -15.79 -0.84 5.01
N PHE A 176 -15.39 -2.06 4.66
CA PHE A 176 -14.17 -2.67 5.17
C PHE A 176 -12.92 -1.87 4.77
N ILE A 177 -12.80 -1.44 3.51
CA ILE A 177 -11.70 -0.58 3.02
C ILE A 177 -11.66 0.73 3.81
N PHE A 178 -12.80 1.37 4.05
CA PHE A 178 -12.88 2.60 4.84
C PHE A 178 -12.38 2.39 6.28
N CYS A 179 -12.87 1.35 6.96
CA CYS A 179 -12.52 1.05 8.34
C CYS A 179 -11.05 0.65 8.50
N LEU A 180 -10.55 -0.21 7.60
CA LEU A 180 -9.16 -0.64 7.60
C LEU A 180 -8.22 0.55 7.28
N GLY A 181 -8.63 1.38 6.31
CA GLY A 181 -7.89 2.58 5.97
C GLY A 181 -7.78 3.56 7.14
N LEU A 182 -8.88 3.74 7.90
CA LEU A 182 -8.91 4.59 9.08
C LEU A 182 -8.04 4.02 10.21
N LEU A 183 -8.08 2.70 10.41
CA LEU A 183 -7.21 1.99 11.35
C LEU A 183 -5.74 2.25 11.00
N PHE A 184 -5.32 2.04 9.76
CA PHE A 184 -3.93 2.28 9.33
C PHE A 184 -3.53 3.75 9.47
N SER A 185 -4.43 4.69 9.15
CA SER A 185 -4.18 6.10 9.38
C SER A 185 -3.95 6.44 10.86
N PHE A 186 -4.74 5.86 11.76
CA PHE A 186 -4.56 6.02 13.20
C PHE A 186 -3.26 5.37 13.70
N LEU A 187 -2.98 4.13 13.29
CA LEU A 187 -1.78 3.40 13.70
C LEU A 187 -0.51 4.08 13.18
N PHE A 188 -0.53 4.59 11.93
CA PHE A 188 0.56 5.41 11.40
C PHE A 188 0.76 6.67 12.22
N TYR A 189 -0.32 7.37 12.58
CA TYR A 189 -0.23 8.54 13.45
C TYR A 189 0.38 8.19 14.82
N ARG A 190 0.01 7.03 15.39
CA ARG A 190 0.43 6.57 16.72
C ARG A 190 1.86 6.05 16.79
N PHE A 191 2.30 5.30 15.78
CA PHE A 191 3.62 4.64 15.76
C PHE A 191 4.67 5.41 14.98
N LYS A 192 4.23 6.29 14.07
CA LYS A 192 5.08 7.04 13.13
C LYS A 192 5.99 6.16 12.28
N ASN A 193 5.70 4.87 12.19
CA ASN A 193 6.51 3.91 11.44
C ASN A 193 5.72 3.46 10.21
N LEU A 194 6.03 4.07 9.06
CA LEU A 194 5.37 3.77 7.81
C LEU A 194 5.70 2.35 7.33
N ILE A 195 6.92 1.87 7.58
CA ILE A 195 7.34 0.54 7.13
C ILE A 195 6.46 -0.54 7.76
N THR A 196 6.16 -0.44 9.05
CA THR A 196 5.26 -1.36 9.74
C THR A 196 3.87 -1.39 9.08
N ILE A 197 3.28 -0.22 8.82
CA ILE A 197 1.94 -0.13 8.23
C ILE A 197 1.95 -0.62 6.78
N GLY A 198 2.97 -0.24 6.00
CA GLY A 198 3.15 -0.69 4.62
C GLY A 198 3.32 -2.20 4.51
N ILE A 199 4.04 -2.85 5.44
CA ILE A 199 4.15 -4.31 5.47
C ILE A 199 2.79 -4.95 5.76
N TRP A 200 2.04 -4.45 6.74
CA TRP A 200 0.73 -5.03 7.07
C TRP A 200 -0.28 -4.83 5.94
N HIS A 201 -0.26 -3.68 5.27
CA HIS A 201 -1.09 -3.47 4.10
C HIS A 201 -0.65 -4.34 2.92
N GLY A 202 0.65 -4.43 2.63
CA GLY A 202 1.18 -5.32 1.60
C GLY A 202 0.79 -6.79 1.82
N ILE A 203 0.81 -7.25 3.08
CA ILE A 203 0.28 -8.57 3.46
C ILE A 203 -1.20 -8.65 3.09
N GLY A 204 -2.01 -7.67 3.48
CA GLY A 204 -3.43 -7.63 3.09
C GLY A 204 -3.64 -7.73 1.58
N ASN A 205 -2.83 -7.02 0.79
CA ASN A 205 -2.93 -7.05 -0.68
C ASN A 205 -2.58 -8.41 -1.29
N ILE A 206 -1.59 -9.12 -0.73
CA ILE A 206 -1.30 -10.52 -1.09
C ILE A 206 -2.58 -11.37 -0.97
N PHE A 207 -3.29 -11.28 0.16
CA PHE A 207 -4.46 -12.12 0.42
C PHE A 207 -5.69 -11.72 -0.39
N ILE A 208 -5.91 -10.42 -0.58
CA ILE A 208 -7.09 -9.90 -1.28
C ILE A 208 -6.93 -10.11 -2.79
N ASP A 209 -5.92 -9.46 -3.38
CA ASP A 209 -5.71 -9.39 -4.82
C ASP A 209 -4.77 -10.48 -5.31
N GLY A 210 -3.67 -10.74 -4.59
CA GLY A 210 -2.66 -11.70 -5.00
C GLY A 210 -3.23 -13.11 -5.16
N LEU A 211 -3.94 -13.60 -4.15
CA LEU A 211 -4.62 -14.91 -4.23
C LEU A 211 -5.68 -14.92 -5.33
N ALA A 212 -6.43 -13.83 -5.54
CA ALA A 212 -7.45 -13.77 -6.59
C ALA A 212 -6.81 -13.87 -7.99
N ILE A 213 -5.72 -13.14 -8.23
CA ILE A 213 -4.95 -13.20 -9.47
C ILE A 213 -4.43 -14.63 -9.69
N LEU A 214 -3.81 -15.25 -8.67
CA LEU A 214 -3.30 -16.61 -8.80
C LEU A 214 -4.40 -17.63 -9.11
N ILE A 215 -5.57 -17.52 -8.47
CA ILE A 215 -6.71 -18.39 -8.75
C ILE A 215 -7.19 -18.20 -10.18
N SER A 216 -7.25 -16.96 -10.67
CA SER A 216 -7.66 -16.69 -12.06
C SER A 216 -6.72 -17.33 -13.08
N ILE A 217 -5.42 -17.38 -12.77
CA ILE A 217 -4.40 -18.04 -13.59
C ILE A 217 -4.58 -19.56 -13.57
N THR A 218 -4.93 -20.15 -12.43
CA THR A 218 -5.07 -21.61 -12.31
C THR A 218 -6.38 -22.17 -12.87
N ILE A 219 -7.46 -21.37 -12.88
CA ILE A 219 -8.75 -21.82 -13.41
C ILE A 219 -8.82 -21.60 -14.93
N ALA A 220 -8.06 -20.64 -15.46
CA ALA A 220 -8.03 -20.34 -16.89
C ALA A 220 -7.08 -21.24 -17.71
N ASN A 221 -6.24 -22.05 -17.05
CA ASN A 221 -5.33 -23.02 -17.67
C ASN A 221 -5.73 -24.46 -17.29
#